data_AF-A0A6G2DFN0-F1
#
_entry.id   AF-A0A6G2DFN0-F1
#
_cell.length_a   1.000
_cell.length_b   1.000
_cell.length_c   1.000
_cell.angle_alpha   90.00
_cell.angle_beta   90.00
_cell.angle_gamma   90.00
#
_symmetry.space_group_name_H-M   'P 1'
#
loop_
_entity.id
_entity.type
_entity.pdbx_description
1 polymer ?
#
loop_
_entity_poly.entity_id
_entity_poly.type
_entity_poly.pdbx_seq_one_letter_code
_entity_poly.pdbx_strand_id
1 'polypeptide(L)'
;SGSLLNIYSVGMALEQEGFKILNNITWQKTNPAPNLSCRYFTHSTETILWARKNDKKARHYYNYDLMKELNDGKQMKDVWTGSLTKKVEKWAGKHPTQKPEYLLERIIL
;
A
#
# COMPACT_ATOMS: atom_id res chain seq x y z
N SER A 1 -10.34 13.14 9.51
CA SER A 1 -8.88 13.11 9.69
C SER A 1 -8.26 12.99 8.31
N GLY A 2 -7.97 14.13 7.67
CA GLY A 2 -7.21 14.16 6.43
C GLY A 2 -5.74 14.15 6.79
N SER A 3 -5.23 12.98 7.17
CA SER A 3 -3.78 12.81 7.29
C SER A 3 -3.22 13.01 5.90
N LEU A 4 -2.55 14.13 5.67
CA LEU A 4 -1.71 14.31 4.49
C LEU A 4 -0.86 13.05 4.37
N LEU A 5 -0.83 12.46 3.17
CA LEU A 5 0.03 11.32 2.89
C LEU A 5 1.47 11.82 3.06
N ASN A 6 2.08 11.52 4.22
CA ASN A 6 3.45 11.86 4.56
C ASN A 6 4.48 11.02 3.79
N ILE A 7 4.05 10.37 2.71
CA ILE A 7 4.80 9.36 1.97
C ILE A 7 6.08 9.93 1.36
N TYR A 8 6.08 11.20 0.98
CA TYR A 8 7.28 11.87 0.46
C TYR A 8 8.36 12.01 1.53
N SER A 9 7.97 12.39 2.76
CA SER A 9 8.90 12.47 3.89
C SER A 9 9.41 11.08 4.28
N VAL A 10 8.54 10.06 4.24
CA VAL A 10 8.94 8.67 4.49
C VAL A 10 9.91 8.15 3.43
N GLY A 11 9.66 8.45 2.15
CA GLY A 11 10.54 8.05 1.05
C GLY A 11 11.94 8.65 1.17
N MET A 12 12.01 9.95 1.44
CA MET A 12 13.28 10.64 1.69
C MET A 12 14.01 10.04 2.89
N ALA A 13 13.31 9.77 4.00
CA ALA A 13 13.90 9.17 5.19
C ALA A 13 14.44 7.75 4.90
N LEU A 14 13.72 6.92 4.13
CA LEU A 14 14.20 5.59 3.73
C LEU A 14 15.53 5.67 2.97
N GLU A 15 15.64 6.58 2.00
CA GLU A 15 16.87 6.74 1.22
C GLU A 15 18.04 7.24 2.08
N GLN A 16 17.79 8.20 2.98
CA GLN A 16 18.78 8.70 3.94
C GLN A 16 19.29 7.62 4.90
N GLU A 17 18.42 6.72 5.32
CA GLU A 17 18.74 5.57 6.19
C GLU A 17 19.33 4.38 5.42
N GLY A 18 19.73 4.58 4.16
CA GLY A 18 20.41 3.56 3.37
C GLY A 18 19.49 2.43 2.90
N PHE A 19 18.21 2.70 2.69
CA PHE A 19 17.31 1.80 1.96
C PHE A 19 17.26 2.16 0.48
N LYS A 20 17.04 1.14 -0.35
CA LYS A 20 16.71 1.27 -1.77
C LYS A 20 15.22 0.99 -1.94
N ILE A 21 14.47 1.97 -2.43
CA ILE A 21 13.08 1.79 -2.83
C ILE A 21 13.06 0.92 -4.11
N LEU A 22 12.30 -0.17 -4.08
CA LEU A 22 12.13 -1.13 -5.17
C LEU A 22 10.88 -0.80 -5.99
N ASN A 23 9.76 -0.56 -5.31
CA ASN A 23 8.48 -0.24 -5.93
C ASN A 23 7.71 0.79 -5.11
N ASN A 24 6.96 1.62 -5.83
CA ASN A 24 5.89 2.45 -5.29
C ASN A 24 4.57 1.81 -5.73
N ILE A 25 3.82 1.28 -4.77
CA ILE A 25 2.58 0.55 -5.01
C ILE A 25 1.42 1.48 -4.64
N THR A 26 0.49 1.67 -5.58
CA THR A 26 -0.71 2.47 -5.38
C THR A 26 -1.87 1.56 -5.00
N TRP A 27 -2.38 1.72 -3.78
CA TRP A 27 -3.64 1.11 -3.38
C TRP A 27 -4.81 2.02 -3.79
N GLN A 28 -5.57 1.61 -4.79
CA GLN A 28 -6.75 2.30 -5.28
C GLN A 28 -8.01 1.81 -4.56
N LYS A 29 -8.63 2.69 -3.78
CA LYS A 29 -9.86 2.43 -3.03
C LYS A 29 -11.07 2.44 -3.97
N THR A 30 -11.86 1.37 -3.98
CA THR A 30 -13.09 1.29 -4.77
C THR A 30 -14.26 2.07 -4.17
N ASN A 31 -14.23 2.31 -2.86
CA ASN A 31 -15.26 3.02 -2.09
C ASN A 31 -14.65 4.14 -1.23
N PRO A 32 -13.96 5.13 -1.83
CA PRO A 32 -13.34 6.20 -1.07
C PRO A 32 -14.39 7.10 -0.42
N ALA A 33 -14.05 7.67 0.75
CA ALA A 33 -14.92 8.63 1.40
C ALA A 33 -15.10 9.88 0.51
N PRO A 34 -16.33 10.41 0.34
CA PRO A 34 -16.56 11.56 -0.51
C PRO A 34 -15.87 12.81 0.04
N ASN A 35 -15.31 13.64 -0.86
CA ASN A 35 -14.78 14.94 -0.48
C ASN A 35 -15.91 15.96 -0.30
N LEU A 36 -16.20 16.33 0.95
CA LEU A 36 -17.25 17.29 1.30
C LEU A 36 -16.86 18.76 1.06
N SER A 37 -15.57 19.05 0.92
CA SER A 37 -15.09 20.44 0.75
C SER A 37 -15.27 20.97 -0.67
N CYS A 38 -15.41 20.08 -1.66
CA CYS A 38 -15.45 20.41 -3.10
C CYS A 38 -14.27 21.26 -3.62
N ARG A 39 -13.17 21.39 -2.86
CA ARG A 39 -12.02 22.24 -3.21
C ARG A 39 -10.84 21.45 -3.79
N TYR A 40 -10.84 20.13 -3.64
CA TYR A 40 -9.73 19.26 -4.03
C TYR A 40 -10.26 17.93 -4.57
N PHE A 41 -9.39 17.13 -5.17
CA PHE A 41 -9.74 15.77 -5.58
C PHE A 41 -10.08 14.89 -4.39
N THR A 42 -10.92 13.87 -4.61
CA THR A 42 -11.21 12.86 -3.59
C THR A 42 -9.98 11.98 -3.39
N HIS A 43 -9.54 11.80 -2.15
CA HIS A 43 -8.43 10.91 -1.81
C HIS A 43 -8.82 9.43 -1.99
N SER A 44 -8.76 8.97 -3.24
CA SER A 44 -9.12 7.61 -3.66
C SER A 44 -7.95 6.64 -3.65
N THR A 45 -6.72 7.10 -3.40
CA THR A 45 -5.54 6.24 -3.33
C THR A 45 -4.78 6.38 -2.01
N GLU A 46 -3.95 5.40 -1.72
CA GLU A 46 -2.85 5.45 -0.75
C GLU A 46 -1.62 4.79 -1.37
N THR A 47 -0.43 5.08 -0.83
CA THR A 47 0.84 4.58 -1.36
C THR A 47 1.55 3.68 -0.36
N ILE A 48 2.05 2.55 -0.85
CA ILE A 48 2.92 1.62 -0.14
C ILE A 48 4.31 1.71 -0.78
N LEU A 49 5.34 2.00 0.02
CA LEU A 49 6.72 1.93 -0.43
C LEU A 49 7.28 0.56 -0.09
N TRP A 50 7.69 -0.17 -1.13
CA TRP A 50 8.44 -1.41 -0.94
C TRP A 50 9.92 -1.12 -1.10
N ALA A 51 10.66 -1.27 0.00
CA ALA A 51 12.08 -0.98 0.05
C ALA A 51 12.87 -2.13 0.68
N ARG A 52 14.15 -2.22 0.35
CA ARG A 52 15.12 -3.13 0.98
C ARG A 52 16.33 -2.34 1.45
N LYS A 53 17.11 -2.89 2.39
CA LYS A 53 18.42 -2.30 2.73
C LYS A 53 19.30 -2.22 1.49
N ASN A 54 19.98 -1.08 1.30
CA ASN A 54 20.91 -0.83 0.21
C ASN A 54 22.30 -1.43 0.50
N ASP A 55 22.31 -2.69 0.91
CA ASP A 55 23.52 -3.50 1.05
C ASP A 55 23.63 -4.43 -0.17
N LYS A 56 24.87 -4.67 -0.62
CA LYS A 56 25.18 -5.67 -1.66
C LYS A 56 24.76 -7.09 -1.24
N LYS A 57 24.76 -7.40 0.06
CA LYS A 57 24.36 -8.70 0.60
C LYS A 57 22.85 -8.82 0.87
N ALA A 58 22.13 -7.70 0.90
CA ALA A 58 20.70 -7.71 1.18
C ALA A 58 19.93 -8.37 0.03
N ARG A 59 19.27 -9.50 0.34
CA ARG A 59 18.34 -10.17 -0.58
C ARG A 59 16.93 -9.65 -0.30
N HIS A 60 16.14 -9.48 -1.36
CA HIS A 60 14.71 -9.30 -1.25
C HIS A 60 14.05 -10.57 -1.74
N TYR A 61 13.06 -11.06 -1.01
CA TYR A 61 12.21 -12.14 -1.47
C TYR A 61 11.04 -11.53 -2.23
N TYR A 62 10.73 -12.09 -3.38
CA TYR A 62 9.54 -11.77 -4.17
C TYR A 62 9.06 -13.06 -4.83
N ASN A 63 7.87 -13.52 -4.46
CA ASN A 63 7.29 -14.72 -5.03
C ASN A 63 6.70 -14.41 -6.42
N TYR A 64 7.54 -14.40 -7.45
CA TYR A 64 7.13 -14.02 -8.81
C TYR A 64 6.04 -14.94 -9.36
N ASP A 65 6.17 -16.25 -9.16
CA ASP A 65 5.23 -17.23 -9.71
C ASP A 65 3.85 -17.09 -9.07
N LEU A 66 3.80 -16.95 -7.75
CA LEU A 66 2.53 -16.71 -7.03
C LEU A 66 1.91 -15.37 -7.42
N MET A 67 2.71 -14.31 -7.55
CA MET A 67 2.20 -12.99 -7.93
C MET A 67 1.67 -12.98 -9.37
N LYS A 68 2.24 -13.79 -10.25
CA LYS A 68 1.74 -14.00 -11.60
C LYS A 68 0.44 -14.81 -11.60
N GLU A 69 0.35 -15.85 -10.77
CA GLU A 69 -0.87 -16.64 -10.59
C GLU A 69 -2.03 -15.78 -10.07
N LEU A 70 -1.80 -14.96 -9.04
CA LEU A 70 -2.79 -14.06 -8.45
C LEU A 70 -3.29 -12.96 -9.40
N ASN A 71 -2.64 -12.78 -10.54
CA ASN A 71 -2.99 -11.79 -11.56
C ASN A 71 -3.22 -12.46 -12.92
N ASP A 72 -3.97 -13.56 -12.91
CA ASP A 72 -4.45 -14.27 -14.09
C ASP A 72 -3.33 -14.70 -15.06
N GLY A 73 -2.23 -15.18 -14.51
CA GLY A 73 -1.05 -15.60 -15.27
C GLY A 73 -0.24 -14.45 -15.87
N LYS A 74 -0.52 -13.20 -15.48
CA LYS A 74 0.20 -11.99 -15.93
C LYS A 74 1.01 -11.40 -14.79
N GLN A 75 2.09 -10.68 -15.12
CA GLN A 75 2.90 -10.01 -14.12
C GLN A 75 2.06 -9.04 -13.27
N MET A 76 2.15 -9.19 -11.94
CA MET A 76 1.48 -8.32 -10.98
C MET A 76 1.88 -6.86 -11.20
N LYS A 77 0.89 -5.97 -11.15
CA LYS A 77 1.08 -4.53 -11.32
C LYS A 77 1.23 -3.84 -9.96
N ASP A 78 1.76 -2.64 -10.01
CA ASP A 78 1.93 -1.73 -8.89
C ASP A 78 0.64 -0.99 -8.49
N VAL A 79 -0.42 -1.08 -9.30
CA VAL A 79 -1.75 -0.56 -8.95
C VAL A 79 -2.64 -1.69 -8.45
N TRP A 80 -3.01 -1.60 -7.18
CA TRP A 80 -3.85 -2.58 -6.49
C TRP A 80 -5.21 -1.99 -6.20
N THR A 81 -6.25 -2.51 -6.85
CA THR A 81 -7.62 -2.06 -6.63
C THR A 81 -8.29 -2.90 -5.54
N GLY A 82 -8.94 -2.25 -4.57
CA GLY A 82 -9.70 -2.94 -3.54
C GLY A 82 -10.48 -1.99 -2.62
N SER A 83 -11.37 -2.53 -1.79
CA SER A 83 -12.22 -1.72 -0.90
C SER A 83 -11.52 -1.33 0.40
N LEU A 84 -12.09 -0.35 1.10
CA LEU A 84 -11.78 -0.06 2.50
C LEU A 84 -12.10 -1.26 3.41
N THR A 85 -11.52 -1.25 4.62
CA THR A 85 -11.74 -2.25 5.67
C THR A 85 -13.22 -2.44 5.97
N LYS A 86 -13.68 -3.70 5.85
CA LYS A 86 -15.08 -4.05 6.11
C LYS A 86 -15.37 -3.96 7.60
N LYS A 87 -16.65 -3.79 7.96
CA LYS A 87 -17.07 -3.73 9.38
C LYS A 87 -16.74 -5.01 10.14
N VAL A 88 -16.83 -6.17 9.46
CA VAL A 88 -16.53 -7.48 10.05
C VAL A 88 -15.07 -7.63 10.51
N GLU A 89 -14.13 -6.95 9.84
CA GLU A 89 -12.71 -6.94 10.22
C GLU A 89 -12.45 -6.10 11.48
N LYS A 90 -13.43 -5.30 11.96
CA LYS A 90 -13.29 -4.40 13.12
C LYS A 90 -13.72 -5.07 14.42
N TRP A 91 -13.41 -6.35 14.59
CA TRP A 91 -13.81 -7.14 15.76
C TRP A 91 -13.08 -6.70 17.04
N ALA A 92 -11.84 -6.21 16.92
CA ALA A 92 -11.01 -5.76 18.05
C ALA A 92 -11.27 -4.30 18.48
N GLY A 93 -12.42 -3.73 18.09
CA GLY A 93 -12.78 -2.34 18.34
C GLY A 93 -12.55 -1.41 17.14
N LYS A 94 -12.85 -0.12 17.33
CA LYS A 94 -12.82 0.88 16.25
C LYS A 94 -11.48 1.61 16.22
N HIS A 95 -10.60 1.20 15.31
CA HIS A 95 -9.41 1.98 14.97
C HIS A 95 -9.68 2.87 13.73
N PRO A 96 -9.37 4.19 13.78
CA PRO A 96 -9.73 5.13 12.72
C PRO A 96 -9.01 4.88 11.39
N THR A 97 -7.82 4.27 11.42
CA THR A 97 -6.97 4.03 10.24
C THR A 97 -6.65 2.54 10.01
N GLN A 98 -7.50 1.65 10.53
CA GLN A 98 -7.36 0.21 10.28
C GLN A 98 -7.27 -0.08 8.76
N LYS A 99 -6.36 -0.97 8.37
CA LYS A 99 -6.17 -1.41 6.98
C LYS A 99 -6.86 -2.75 6.75
N PRO A 100 -7.33 -3.02 5.52
CA PRO A 100 -8.03 -4.27 5.23
C PRO A 100 -7.06 -5.45 5.18
N GLU A 101 -7.51 -6.62 5.64
CA GLU A 101 -6.69 -7.84 5.74
C GLU A 101 -6.12 -8.26 4.39
N TYR A 102 -6.92 -8.22 3.31
CA TYR A 102 -6.45 -8.60 1.96
C TYR A 102 -5.24 -7.79 1.49
N LEU A 103 -5.10 -6.54 1.95
CA LEU A 103 -3.98 -5.69 1.57
C LEU A 103 -2.71 -6.16 2.27
N LEU A 104 -2.82 -6.55 3.55
CA LEU A 104 -1.71 -7.11 4.32
C LEU A 104 -1.33 -8.50 3.82
N GLU A 105 -2.31 -9.36 3.52
CA GLU A 105 -2.08 -10.67 2.90
C GLU A 105 -1.22 -10.54 1.65
N ARG A 106 -1.58 -9.63 0.73
CA ARG A 106 -0.82 -9.39 -0.50
C ARG A 106 0.61 -8.86 -0.25
N ILE A 107 0.86 -8.17 0.86
CA ILE A 107 2.20 -7.69 1.22
C ILE A 107 3.08 -8.83 1.75
N ILE A 108 2.47 -9.84 2.37
CA ILE A 108 3.18 -10.96 3.02
C ILE A 108 3.53 -12.07 2.02
N LEU A 109 2.64 -12.34 1.06
CA LEU A 109 2.82 -13.36 0.02
C LEU A 109 3.97 -13.03 -0.95
#